data_AF-A0A3D1R6T2-F1
#
_entry.id   AF-A0A3D1R6T2-F1
#
_cell.length_a   1.000
_cell.length_b   1.000
_cell.length_c   1.000
_cell.angle_alpha   90.00
_cell.angle_beta   90.00
_cell.angle_gamma   90.00
#
_symmetry.space_group_name_H-M   'P 1'
#
loop_
_entity.id
_entity.type
_entity.pdbx_description
1 polymer ?
#
loop_
_entity_poly.entity_id
_entity_poly.type
_entity_poly.pdbx_seq_one_letter_code
_entity_poly.pdbx_strand_id
1 'polypeptide(L)'
;AAGALEVRAAGVDWCGLQFPPSTTIEDGGKLTAYGRVFLEGVTEQAGQGTGIEGELGVGPAGTNGSSSSAWSWTDASFNVDVGNDDEFVGEAAPGLGSYAYAFRF
;
A
#
# COMPACT_ATOMS: atom_id res chain seq x y z
N ALA A 1 -15.20 -25.09 -30.14
CA ALA A 1 -14.92 -24.78 -28.72
C ALA A 1 -14.75 -23.28 -28.62
N ALA A 2 -15.42 -22.63 -27.67
CA ALA A 2 -15.22 -21.20 -27.40
C ALA A 2 -14.44 -21.07 -26.10
N GLY A 3 -13.42 -20.20 -26.10
CA GLY A 3 -12.71 -19.81 -24.88
C GLY A 3 -13.41 -18.64 -24.22
N ALA A 4 -13.28 -18.52 -22.90
CA ALA A 4 -13.66 -17.33 -22.16
C ALA A 4 -12.48 -16.34 -22.18
N LEU A 5 -12.78 -15.06 -22.34
CA LEU A 5 -11.82 -13.96 -22.18
C LEU A 5 -12.37 -13.04 -21.10
N GLU A 6 -11.56 -12.81 -20.08
CA GLU A 6 -11.81 -11.78 -19.08
C GLU A 6 -10.80 -10.65 -19.27
N VAL A 7 -11.30 -9.41 -19.28
CA VAL A 7 -10.47 -8.20 -19.36
C VAL A 7 -10.71 -7.43 -18.08
N ARG A 8 -9.72 -7.42 -17.19
CA ARG A 8 -9.74 -6.61 -15.97
C ARG A 8 -8.99 -5.29 -16.19
N ALA A 9 -9.33 -4.28 -15.40
CA ALA A 9 -8.48 -3.11 -15.29
C ALA A 9 -7.08 -3.55 -14.83
N ALA A 10 -6.03 -2.90 -15.33
CA ALA A 10 -4.67 -3.11 -14.82
C ALA A 10 -4.64 -2.58 -13.38
N GLY A 11 -4.79 -3.49 -12.43
CA GLY A 11 -4.89 -3.17 -11.01
C GLY A 11 -4.94 -4.45 -10.20
N VAL A 12 -4.81 -4.27 -8.90
CA VAL A 12 -4.84 -5.36 -7.91
C VAL A 12 -6.29 -5.65 -7.53
N ASP A 13 -6.59 -6.90 -7.15
CA ASP A 13 -7.95 -7.31 -6.78
C ASP A 13 -8.33 -6.76 -5.40
N TRP A 14 -7.35 -6.62 -4.50
CA TRP A 14 -7.53 -5.99 -3.21
C TRP A 14 -6.23 -5.37 -2.71
N CYS A 15 -6.34 -4.27 -1.97
CA CYS A 15 -5.24 -3.77 -1.15
C CYS A 15 -5.74 -3.00 0.05
N GLY A 16 -4.89 -2.85 1.06
CA GLY A 16 -5.22 -2.03 2.23
C GLY A 16 -4.08 -1.88 3.24
N LEU A 17 -4.16 -0.79 3.99
CA LEU A 17 -3.33 -0.55 5.17
C LEU A 17 -3.61 -1.64 6.23
N GLN A 18 -2.56 -2.25 6.77
CA GLN A 18 -2.65 -3.29 7.79
C GLN A 18 -2.28 -2.76 9.17
N PHE A 19 -1.12 -2.12 9.29
CA PHE A 19 -0.60 -1.68 10.57
C PHE A 19 0.38 -0.52 10.44
N PRO A 20 0.47 0.39 11.41
CA PRO A 20 -0.59 0.63 12.39
C PRO A 20 -1.87 1.17 11.70
N PRO A 21 -3.06 1.02 12.29
CA PRO A 21 -4.26 1.71 11.81
C PRO A 21 -4.23 3.22 12.17
N SER A 22 -3.54 3.57 13.25
CA SER A 22 -3.29 4.94 13.70
C SER A 22 -2.03 4.96 14.57
N THR A 23 -1.25 6.03 14.52
CA THR A 23 -0.09 6.20 15.40
C THR A 23 0.21 7.67 15.66
N THR A 24 0.98 7.93 16.70
CA THR A 24 1.57 9.23 17.01
C THR A 24 3.08 9.04 17.06
N ILE A 25 3.81 9.90 16.35
CA ILE A 25 5.27 9.94 16.37
C ILE A 25 5.73 11.27 16.97
N GLU A 26 6.88 11.29 17.61
CA GLU A 26 7.52 12.53 18.07
C GLU A 26 8.03 13.35 16.88
N ASP A 27 8.29 14.63 17.10
CA ASP A 27 8.89 15.50 16.07
C ASP A 27 10.25 14.94 15.61
N GLY A 28 10.47 14.91 14.30
CA GLY A 28 11.63 14.26 13.69
C GLY A 28 11.58 12.72 13.71
N GLY A 29 10.52 12.11 14.24
CA GLY A 29 10.28 10.68 14.20
C GLY A 29 9.94 10.17 12.79
N LYS A 30 9.93 8.84 12.64
CA LYS A 30 9.52 8.15 11.41
C LYS A 30 8.28 7.31 11.66
N LEU A 31 7.34 7.37 10.72
CA LEU A 31 6.30 6.37 10.55
C LEU A 31 6.91 5.16 9.84
N THR A 32 6.69 3.97 10.40
CA THR A 32 6.82 2.69 9.69
C THR A 32 5.42 2.09 9.59
N ALA A 33 4.95 1.83 8.38
CA ALA A 33 3.63 1.28 8.13
C ALA A 33 3.69 0.10 7.16
N TYR A 34 2.66 -0.74 7.23
CA TYR A 34 2.54 -2.00 6.52
C TYR A 34 1.24 -2.02 5.74
N GLY A 35 1.32 -2.32 4.45
CA GLY A 35 0.20 -2.49 3.55
C GLY A 35 0.22 -3.88 2.94
N ARG A 36 -0.95 -4.40 2.60
CA ARG A 36 -1.07 -5.67 1.87
C ARG A 36 -1.79 -5.49 0.55
N VAL A 37 -1.47 -6.40 -0.36
CA VAL A 37 -2.02 -6.45 -1.70
C VAL A 37 -2.27 -7.90 -2.10
N PHE A 38 -3.40 -8.10 -2.80
CA PHE A 38 -3.78 -9.36 -3.40
C PHE A 38 -4.03 -9.17 -4.89
N LEU A 39 -3.43 -10.03 -5.70
CA LEU A 39 -3.72 -10.19 -7.12
C LEU A 39 -3.74 -11.68 -7.45
N GLU A 40 -4.89 -12.18 -7.90
CA GLU A 40 -5.11 -13.59 -8.20
C GLU A 40 -4.04 -14.13 -9.17
N GLY A 41 -3.41 -15.25 -8.81
CA GLY A 41 -2.36 -15.89 -9.59
C GLY A 41 -0.97 -15.22 -9.50
N VAL A 42 -0.83 -14.10 -8.79
CA VAL A 42 0.43 -13.34 -8.65
C VAL A 42 0.96 -13.35 -7.22
N THR A 43 0.21 -12.82 -6.26
CA THR A 43 0.67 -12.63 -4.86
C THR A 43 0.57 -13.90 -4.00
N GLU A 44 0.04 -14.99 -4.56
CA GLU A 44 -0.15 -16.27 -3.86
C GLU A 44 1.13 -17.13 -3.85
N GLN A 45 2.15 -16.69 -4.57
CA GLN A 45 3.44 -17.38 -4.71
C GLN A 45 4.41 -16.89 -3.64
N ALA A 46 5.44 -17.68 -3.35
CA ALA A 46 6.43 -17.28 -2.36
C ALA A 46 7.30 -16.12 -2.89
N GLY A 47 7.44 -15.08 -2.07
CA GLY A 47 8.13 -13.85 -2.40
C GLY A 47 7.28 -12.88 -3.22
N GLN A 48 7.77 -11.64 -3.32
CA GLN A 48 7.09 -10.55 -4.00
C GLN A 48 6.56 -10.95 -5.39
N GLY A 49 5.25 -10.79 -5.57
CA GLY A 49 4.58 -10.95 -6.85
C GLY A 49 5.24 -10.12 -7.95
N THR A 50 5.52 -10.75 -9.10
CA THR A 50 6.23 -10.08 -10.19
C THR A 50 5.43 -8.87 -10.69
N GLY A 51 6.07 -7.69 -10.65
CA GLY A 51 5.45 -6.43 -11.09
C GLY A 51 4.52 -5.78 -10.07
N ILE A 52 4.39 -6.34 -8.86
CA ILE A 52 3.71 -5.68 -7.74
C ILE A 52 4.67 -4.68 -7.12
N GLU A 53 4.29 -3.42 -7.11
CA GLU A 53 4.99 -2.32 -6.44
C GLU A 53 4.03 -1.69 -5.43
N GLY A 54 4.55 -1.21 -4.31
CA GLY A 54 3.75 -0.56 -3.27
C GLY A 54 4.34 0.78 -2.88
N GLU A 55 3.50 1.74 -2.53
CA GLU A 55 3.93 3.04 -2.02
C GLU A 55 3.14 3.42 -0.77
N LEU A 56 3.85 3.98 0.22
CA LEU A 56 3.27 4.62 1.39
C LEU A 56 3.01 6.10 1.08
N GLY A 57 1.74 6.50 1.15
CA GLY A 57 1.28 7.86 0.97
C GLY A 57 1.03 8.57 2.28
N VAL A 58 1.40 9.85 2.35
CA VAL A 58 1.00 10.76 3.42
C VAL A 58 0.32 11.99 2.83
N GLY A 59 -0.83 12.37 3.38
CA GLY A 59 -1.60 13.52 2.92
C GLY A 59 -2.36 14.22 4.04
N PRO A 60 -3.11 15.29 3.71
CA PRO A 60 -3.84 16.06 4.71
C PRO A 60 -4.86 15.19 5.46
N ALA A 61 -4.97 15.41 6.78
CA ALA A 61 -5.95 14.70 7.61
C ALA A 61 -7.38 14.81 7.04
N GLY A 62 -8.12 13.70 7.09
CA GLY A 62 -9.50 13.63 6.61
C GLY A 62 -9.66 13.58 5.08
N THR A 63 -8.57 13.58 4.32
CA THR A 63 -8.61 13.40 2.85
C THR A 63 -8.34 11.95 2.45
N ASN A 64 -8.66 11.62 1.19
CA ASN A 64 -8.34 10.32 0.59
C ASN A 64 -7.27 10.50 -0.50
N GLY A 65 -6.24 9.66 -0.49
CA GLY A 65 -5.15 9.69 -1.46
C GLY A 65 -5.56 9.36 -2.90
N SER A 66 -6.70 8.70 -3.10
CA SER A 66 -7.22 8.40 -4.45
C SER A 66 -7.87 9.61 -5.13
N SER A 67 -8.27 10.63 -4.37
CA SER A 67 -9.02 11.79 -4.89
C SER A 67 -8.31 13.13 -4.70
N SER A 68 -7.15 13.14 -4.05
CA SER A 68 -6.41 14.36 -3.70
C SER A 68 -4.99 14.33 -4.25
N SER A 69 -4.61 15.35 -5.02
CA SER A 69 -3.24 15.55 -5.51
C SER A 69 -2.28 16.07 -4.43
N ALA A 70 -2.77 16.31 -3.20
CA ALA A 70 -1.96 16.83 -2.09
C ALA A 70 -1.21 15.72 -1.30
N TRP A 71 -1.24 14.49 -1.80
CA TRP A 71 -0.56 13.34 -1.19
C TRP A 71 0.85 13.19 -1.75
N SER A 72 1.80 12.90 -0.86
CA SER A 72 3.17 12.53 -1.21
C SER A 72 3.32 11.03 -1.03
N TRP A 73 3.85 10.35 -2.04
CA TRP A 73 4.00 8.90 -2.09
C TRP A 73 5.49 8.54 -2.09
N THR A 74 5.85 7.52 -1.31
CA THR A 74 7.21 7.00 -1.17
C THR A 74 7.19 5.49 -1.38
N ASP A 75 8.14 4.97 -2.15
CA ASP A 75 8.29 3.54 -2.41
C ASP A 75 8.34 2.74 -1.10
N ALA A 76 7.56 1.66 -1.06
CA ALA A 76 7.58 0.64 -0.02
C ALA A 76 8.35 -0.59 -0.53
N SER A 77 8.95 -1.33 0.41
CA SER A 77 9.66 -2.58 0.11
C SER A 77 8.77 -3.77 0.45
N PHE A 78 8.87 -4.85 -0.31
CA PHE A 78 8.31 -6.14 0.12
C PHE A 78 8.85 -6.52 1.50
N ASN A 79 7.96 -6.97 2.38
CA ASN A 79 8.27 -7.41 3.74
C ASN A 79 8.21 -8.93 3.83
N VAL A 80 7.02 -9.51 3.58
CA VAL A 80 6.76 -10.94 3.75
C VAL A 80 5.46 -11.35 3.05
N ASP A 81 5.34 -12.63 2.70
CA ASP A 81 4.08 -13.23 2.27
C ASP A 81 3.17 -13.45 3.50
N VAL A 82 1.91 -13.02 3.42
CA VAL A 82 0.90 -13.24 4.47
C VAL A 82 -0.34 -13.91 3.89
N GLY A 83 -0.38 -15.24 3.98
CA GLY A 83 -1.46 -16.01 3.37
C GLY A 83 -1.36 -15.95 1.85
N ASN A 84 -2.37 -15.35 1.21
CA ASN A 84 -2.40 -15.14 -0.25
C ASN A 84 -1.96 -13.71 -0.64
N ASP A 85 -1.66 -12.86 0.34
CA ASP A 85 -1.33 -11.46 0.14
C ASP A 85 0.18 -11.25 0.26
N ASP A 86 0.71 -10.29 -0.49
CA ASP A 86 2.05 -9.75 -0.25
C ASP A 86 1.96 -8.57 0.71
N GLU A 87 2.75 -8.58 1.78
CA GLU A 87 2.89 -7.43 2.68
C GLU A 87 4.10 -6.58 2.31
N PHE A 88 3.91 -5.27 2.23
CA PHE A 88 4.93 -4.27 1.98
C PHE A 88 5.09 -3.36 3.20
N VAL A 89 6.32 -2.91 3.46
CA VAL A 89 6.68 -1.97 4.51
C VAL A 89 7.18 -0.65 3.90
N GLY A 90 6.60 0.46 4.34
CA GLY A 90 6.98 1.80 3.92
C GLY A 90 7.38 2.67 5.11
N GLU A 91 8.26 3.65 4.86
CA GLU A 91 8.65 4.66 5.84
C GLU A 91 8.31 6.07 5.36
N ALA A 92 7.87 6.92 6.28
CA ALA A 92 7.66 8.35 6.03
C ALA A 92 8.07 9.20 7.23
N ALA A 93 8.53 10.43 6.99
CA ALA A 93 8.92 11.38 8.03
C ALA A 93 8.16 12.71 7.84
N PRO A 94 6.85 12.76 8.15
CA PRO A 94 6.09 14.00 8.08
C PRO A 94 6.58 14.99 9.14
N GLY A 95 6.43 16.29 8.87
CA GLY A 95 6.66 17.33 9.87
C GLY A 95 5.55 17.37 10.93
N LEU A 96 5.63 18.35 11.84
CA LEU A 96 4.59 18.57 12.85
C LEU A 96 3.22 18.81 12.22
N GLY A 97 2.23 18.00 12.62
CA GLY A 97 0.86 18.15 12.17
C GLY A 97 0.02 16.89 12.33
N SER A 98 -1.19 16.93 11.79
CA SER A 98 -2.07 15.76 11.68
C SER A 98 -2.23 15.38 10.22
N TYR A 99 -2.06 14.10 9.93
CA TYR A 99 -2.03 13.56 8.56
C TYR A 99 -2.91 12.31 8.46
N ALA A 100 -3.35 12.03 7.25
CA ALA A 100 -3.81 10.71 6.85
C ALA A 100 -2.65 9.98 6.13
N TYR A 101 -2.63 8.66 6.22
CA TYR A 101 -1.70 7.83 5.45
C TYR A 101 -2.42 6.59 4.91
N ALA A 102 -1.92 6.07 3.80
CA ALA A 102 -2.52 4.96 3.07
C ALA A 102 -1.45 4.28 2.21
N PHE A 103 -1.76 3.07 1.74
CA PHE A 103 -0.97 2.39 0.71
C PHE A 103 -1.68 2.47 -0.64
N ARG A 104 -0.89 2.49 -1.71
CA ARG A 104 -1.35 2.20 -3.07
C ARG A 104 -0.47 1.14 -3.72
N PHE A 105 -1.08 0.40 -4.65
CA PHE A 105 -0.53 -0.70 -5.43
C PHE A 105 -1.14 -0.68 -6.83
#